data_AF-A0A0F9A5U3-F1
#
_entry.id   AF-A0A0F9A5U3-F1
#
_cell.length_a   1.000
_cell.length_b   1.000
_cell.length_c   1.000
_cell.angle_alpha   90.00
_cell.angle_beta   90.00
_cell.angle_gamma   90.00
#
_symmetry.space_group_name_H-M   'P 1'
#
loop_
_entity.id
_entity.type
_entity.pdbx_description
1 polymer ?
#
loop_
_entity_poly.entity_id
_entity_poly.type
_entity_poly.pdbx_seq_one_letter_code
_entity_poly.pdbx_strand_id
1 'polypeptide(L)' 'QVPAAFWLLEDGAFQVVCFRSVAQYMFDQLKVAAQPGSEVGHFGAG' A
#
# COMPACT_ATOMS: atom_id res chain seq x y z
N GLN A 1 4.68 -10.20 -4.43
CA GLN A 1 5.47 -9.03 -4.91
C GLN A 1 5.07 -8.78 -6.36
N VAL A 2 4.79 -7.53 -6.72
CA VAL A 2 4.38 -7.13 -8.08
C VAL A 2 5.11 -5.84 -8.47
N PRO A 3 5.39 -5.61 -9.76
CA PRO A 3 5.95 -4.33 -10.20
C PRO A 3 4.91 -3.22 -10.05
N ALA A 4 5.31 -2.13 -9.40
CA ALA A 4 4.51 -0.93 -9.23
C ALA A 4 5.41 0.30 -9.09
N ALA A 5 4.87 1.46 -9.44
CA ALA A 5 5.50 2.76 -9.20
C ALA A 5 4.70 3.54 -8.16
N PHE A 6 5.40 4.39 -7.40
CA PHE A 6 4.82 5.33 -6.46
C PHE A 6 5.07 6.76 -6.94
N TRP A 7 4.05 7.60 -6.83
CA TRP A 7 4.16 9.04 -7.04
C TRP A 7 3.62 9.76 -5.79
N LEU A 8 4.49 10.51 -5.10
CA LEU A 8 4.13 11.33 -3.95
C LEU A 8 3.55 12.67 -4.45
N LEU A 9 2.33 12.97 -4.01
CA LEU A 9 1.64 14.22 -4.28
C LEU A 9 1.99 15.27 -3.21
N GLU A 10 1.76 16.54 -3.53
CA GLU A 10 2.08 17.67 -2.64
C GLU A 10 1.29 17.64 -1.32
N ASP A 11 0.10 17.04 -1.32
CA ASP A 11 -0.76 16.86 -0.14
C ASP A 11 -0.32 15.68 0.76
N GLY A 12 0.77 15.02 0.41
CA GLY A 12 1.29 13.85 1.13
C GLY A 12 0.62 12.53 0.75
N ALA A 13 -0.34 12.53 -0.20
CA ALA A 13 -0.92 11.30 -0.72
C ALA A 13 0.03 10.60 -1.70
N PHE A 14 -0.07 9.28 -1.78
CA PHE A 14 0.65 8.49 -2.78
C PHE A 14 -0.32 7.98 -3.85
N GLN A 15 0.06 8.15 -5.12
CA GLN A 15 -0.54 7.43 -6.24
C GLN A 15 0.28 6.17 -6.52
N VAL A 16 -0.42 5.03 -6.61
CA VAL A 16 0.17 3.72 -6.92
C VAL A 16 -0.23 3.30 -8.32
N VAL A 17 0.76 3.05 -9.18
CA VAL A 17 0.54 2.61 -10.56
C VAL A 17 1.01 1.16 -10.69
N CYS A 18 0.14 0.28 -11.19
CA CYS A 18 0.46 -1.12 -11.45
C CYS A 18 -0.18 -1.61 -12.76
N PHE A 19 0.25 -2.77 -13.26
CA PHE A 19 -0.38 -3.37 -14.43
C PHE A 19 -1.83 -3.78 -14.14
N ARG A 20 -2.71 -3.59 -15.12
CA ARG A 20 -4.15 -3.92 -14.98
C ARG A 20 -4.40 -5.36 -14.52
N SER A 21 -3.57 -6.32 -14.95
CA SER A 21 -3.68 -7.74 -14.58
C SER A 21 -3.57 -7.99 -13.07
N VAL A 22 -2.96 -7.08 -12.32
CA VAL A 22 -2.78 -7.19 -10.86
C VAL A 22 -3.53 -6.10 -10.07
N ALA A 23 -4.38 -5.31 -10.72
CA ALA A 23 -5.05 -4.18 -10.09
C ALA A 23 -5.93 -4.61 -8.89
N GLN A 24 -6.74 -5.65 -9.05
CA GLN A 24 -7.60 -6.17 -7.98
C GLN A 24 -6.75 -6.68 -6.80
N TYR A 25 -5.72 -7.46 -7.08
CA TYR A 25 -4.79 -7.96 -6.06
C TYR A 25 -4.13 -6.81 -5.29
N MET A 26 -3.60 -5.80 -5.99
CA MET A 26 -3.00 -4.62 -5.36
C MET A 26 -4.00 -3.91 -4.44
N PHE A 27 -5.22 -3.69 -4.93
CA PHE A 27 -6.27 -3.02 -4.16
C PHE A 27 -6.64 -3.81 -2.90
N ASP A 28 -6.76 -5.14 -3.00
CA ASP A 28 -7.08 -5.98 -1.85
C ASP A 28 -5.95 -5.98 -0.80
N GLN A 29 -4.68 -5.93 -1.21
CA GLN A 29 -3.57 -5.77 -0.26
C GLN A 29 -3.64 -4.42 0.48
N LEU A 30 -3.92 -3.32 -0.23
CA LEU A 30 -4.05 -2.00 0.38
C LEU A 30 -5.25 -1.92 1.32
N LYS A 31 -6.36 -2.60 0.99
CA LYS A 31 -7.50 -2.74 1.92
C LYS A 31 -7.12 -3.43 3.21
N VAL A 32 -6.35 -4.52 3.15
CA VAL A 32 -5.87 -5.22 4.35
C VAL A 32 -4.97 -4.29 5.16
N ALA A 33 -4.00 -3.62 4.52
CA ALA A 33 -3.08 -2.69 5.19
C ALA A 33 -3.80 -1.50 5.86
N ALA A 34 -4.96 -1.10 5.34
CA ALA A 34 -5.77 -0.02 5.90
C ALA A 34 -6.68 -0.45 7.07
N GLN A 35 -6.74 -1.75 7.41
CA GLN A 35 -7.57 -2.21 8.53
C GLN A 35 -6.96 -1.81 9.89
N PRO A 36 -7.79 -1.49 10.89
CA PRO A 36 -7.34 -1.37 12.27
C PRO A 36 -6.59 -2.63 12.72
N GLY A 37 -5.48 -2.48 13.45
CA GLY A 37 -4.60 -3.60 13.82
C GLY A 37 -3.47 -3.88 12.83
N SER A 38 -3.43 -3.20 11.68
CA SER A 38 -2.35 -3.29 10.69
C SER A 38 -1.29 -2.20 10.86
N GLU A 39 -1.21 -1.57 12.04
CA GLU A 39 -0.29 -0.47 12.30
C GLU A 39 1.17 -0.92 12.21
N VAL A 40 2.01 -0.06 11.63
CA VAL A 40 3.46 -0.26 11.65
C VAL A 40 3.98 -0.22 13.09
N GLY A 41 4.96 -1.07 13.39
CA GLY A 41 5.59 -1.07 14.71
C GLY A 41 4.85 -1.88 15.79
N HIS A 42 3.90 -2.75 15.42
CA HIS A 42 3.15 -3.60 16.36
C HIS A 42 4.02 -4.38 17.38
N PHE A 43 5.26 -4.75 17.02
CA PHE A 43 6.17 -5.48 17.92
C PHE A 43 7.30 -4.64 18.54
N GLY A 44 7.45 -3.35 18.19
CA GLY A 44 8.51 -2.48 18.71
C GLY A 44 9.95 -2.90 18.37
N ALA A 45 10.85 -1.92 18.21
CA ALA A 45 12.28 -2.15 18.25
C ALA A 45 12.70 -2.28 19.72
N GLY A 46 13.36 -3.38 20.08
CA GLY A 46 14.10 -3.48 21.33
C GLY A 46 15.26 -2.49 21.37
#